data_AF-A0A5B7WXR9-F1
#
_entry.id   AF-A0A5B7WXR9-F1
#
_cell.length_a   1.000
_cell.length_b   1.000
_cell.length_c   1.000
_cell.angle_alpha   90.00
_cell.angle_beta   90.00
_cell.angle_gamma   90.00
#
_symmetry.space_group_name_H-M   'P 1'
#
loop_
_entity.id
_entity.type
_entity.pdbx_description
1 polymer ?
#
loop_
_entity_poly.entity_id
_entity_poly.type
_entity_poly.pdbx_seq_one_letter_code
_entity_poly.pdbx_strand_id
1 'polypeptide(L)'
;MCTICAPDSPQAQLNRDISQDIKNDGCSVMLYQNPDETTRFGHTIGLSAKGHPELMIWEEDTTFVVKMLRNLAHGIVHHGQRFERDDITYWFGFALTFEEIVNVEEIAPIAMCRYGEGTRVLMVVPAEEQDGGYLELEDEDEPYDRRGR
;
A
#
# COMPACT_ATOMS: atom_id res chain seq x y z
N MET A 1 -17.51 16.91 16.71
CA MET A 1 -17.51 16.32 18.06
C MET A 1 -17.36 14.82 17.90
N CYS A 2 -16.20 14.27 18.26
CA CYS A 2 -15.93 12.84 18.10
C CYS A 2 -16.41 12.10 19.35
N THR A 3 -17.31 11.13 19.18
CA THR A 3 -18.00 10.39 20.24
C THR A 3 -17.08 9.31 20.84
N ILE A 4 -15.90 9.69 21.35
CA ILE A 4 -14.84 8.76 21.82
C ILE A 4 -14.96 8.44 23.34
N CYS A 5 -16.09 8.71 23.99
CA CYS A 5 -16.08 8.87 25.46
C CYS A 5 -16.46 7.62 26.29
N ALA A 6 -16.50 6.41 25.72
CA ALA A 6 -16.68 5.18 26.51
C ALA A 6 -15.42 4.29 26.42
N PRO A 7 -14.70 4.05 27.54
CA PRO A 7 -13.44 3.31 27.54
C PRO A 7 -13.59 1.85 27.07
N ASP A 8 -14.77 1.26 27.20
CA ASP A 8 -15.06 -0.13 26.81
C ASP A 8 -15.89 -0.23 25.50
N SER A 9 -15.99 0.86 24.73
CA SER A 9 -16.63 0.78 23.42
C SER A 9 -15.77 0.01 22.41
N PRO A 10 -16.37 -0.70 21.43
CA PRO A 10 -15.63 -1.31 20.32
C PRO A 10 -14.71 -0.30 19.61
N GLN A 11 -15.14 0.96 19.48
CA GLN A 11 -14.35 2.03 18.90
C GLN A 11 -13.11 2.38 19.73
N ALA A 12 -13.22 2.39 21.06
CA ALA A 12 -12.10 2.63 21.95
C ALA A 12 -11.10 1.47 21.94
N GLN A 13 -11.59 0.22 21.85
CA GLN A 13 -10.74 -0.95 21.70
C GLN A 13 -9.98 -0.91 20.37
N LEU A 14 -10.69 -0.70 19.25
CA LEU A 14 -10.06 -0.54 17.93
C LEU A 14 -8.99 0.54 17.94
N ASN A 15 -9.28 1.69 18.56
CA ASN A 15 -8.30 2.77 18.68
C ASN A 15 -7.08 2.40 19.52
N ARG A 16 -7.24 1.59 20.57
CA ARG A 16 -6.12 1.05 21.35
C ARG A 16 -5.28 0.11 20.52
N ASP A 17 -5.91 -0.81 19.80
CA ASP A 17 -5.24 -1.81 18.96
C ASP A 17 -4.40 -1.12 17.87
N ILE A 18 -4.99 -0.17 17.14
CA ILE A 18 -4.28 0.67 16.15
C ILE A 18 -3.09 1.38 16.78
N SER A 19 -3.27 1.98 17.97
CA SER A 19 -2.19 2.72 18.63
C SER A 19 -1.08 1.79 19.10
N GLN A 20 -1.41 0.57 19.50
CA GLN A 20 -0.46 -0.44 19.92
C GLN A 20 0.36 -0.98 18.74
N ASP A 21 -0.30 -1.25 17.61
CA ASP A 21 0.36 -1.64 16.36
C ASP A 21 1.30 -0.53 15.87
N ILE A 22 0.84 0.72 15.81
CA ILE A 22 1.69 1.85 15.41
C ILE A 22 2.91 1.98 16.33
N LYS A 23 2.74 1.75 17.64
CA LYS A 23 3.85 1.80 18.59
C LYS A 23 4.86 0.68 18.37
N ASN A 24 4.40 -0.52 18.03
CA ASN A 24 5.25 -1.70 17.88
C ASN A 24 5.94 -1.76 16.52
N ASP A 25 5.16 -1.52 15.46
CA ASP A 25 5.55 -1.80 14.07
C ASP A 25 5.67 -0.51 13.24
N GLY A 26 5.34 0.64 13.82
CA GLY A 26 5.38 1.94 13.15
C GLY A 26 4.17 2.25 12.27
N CYS A 27 3.28 1.27 12.04
CA CYS A 27 2.00 1.41 11.35
C CYS A 27 1.03 0.31 11.82
N SER A 28 -0.28 0.53 11.64
CA SER A 28 -1.31 -0.52 11.68
C SER A 28 -1.85 -0.73 10.26
N VAL A 29 -2.38 -1.93 9.98
CA VAL A 29 -3.10 -2.22 8.73
C VAL A 29 -4.54 -2.48 9.07
N MET A 30 -5.43 -1.68 8.48
CA MET A 30 -6.86 -1.83 8.63
C MET A 30 -7.49 -2.39 7.35
N LEU A 31 -8.30 -3.42 7.54
CA LEU A 31 -9.15 -3.96 6.49
C LEU A 31 -10.53 -3.31 6.61
N TYR A 32 -11.00 -2.73 5.52
CA TYR A 32 -12.36 -2.25 5.40
C TYR A 32 -13.15 -3.23 4.54
N GLN A 33 -14.29 -3.64 5.08
CA GLN A 33 -15.28 -4.42 4.36
C GLN A 33 -16.60 -3.67 4.48
N ASN A 34 -17.11 -3.16 3.36
CA ASN A 34 -18.46 -2.64 3.33
C ASN A 34 -19.43 -3.84 3.48
N PRO A 35 -20.32 -3.86 4.49
CA PRO A 35 -21.25 -4.97 4.68
C PRO A 35 -22.27 -5.11 3.53
N ASP A 36 -22.51 -4.04 2.77
CA ASP A 36 -23.51 -4.00 1.68
C ASP A 36 -22.89 -4.04 0.28
N GLU A 37 -21.54 -4.06 0.17
CA GLU A 37 -20.84 -4.10 -1.12
C GLU A 37 -19.76 -5.20 -1.16
N THR A 38 -19.37 -5.61 -2.37
CA THR A 38 -18.21 -6.49 -2.62
C THR A 38 -16.88 -5.76 -2.40
N THR A 39 -16.94 -4.46 -2.20
CA THR A 39 -15.82 -3.52 -2.13
C THR A 39 -15.01 -3.76 -0.84
N ARG A 40 -13.84 -4.40 -0.98
CA ARG A 40 -12.88 -4.68 0.09
C ARG A 40 -11.56 -3.98 -0.19
N PHE A 41 -11.08 -3.21 0.77
CA PHE A 41 -9.76 -2.61 0.70
C PHE A 41 -9.01 -2.75 2.01
N GLY A 42 -7.69 -2.76 1.93
CA GLY A 42 -6.82 -2.50 3.06
C GLY A 42 -6.22 -1.13 2.96
N HIS A 43 -5.96 -0.50 4.10
CA HIS A 43 -5.11 0.68 4.16
C HIS A 43 -4.24 0.70 5.41
N THR A 44 -3.12 1.41 5.35
CA THR A 44 -2.26 1.65 6.51
C THR A 44 -2.78 2.81 7.36
N ILE A 45 -2.40 2.82 8.63
CA ILE A 45 -2.57 3.95 9.52
C ILE A 45 -1.26 4.14 10.29
N GLY A 46 -0.71 5.35 10.26
CA GLY A 46 0.45 5.74 11.08
C GLY A 46 1.64 6.23 10.27
N LEU A 47 1.66 6.02 8.96
CA LEU A 47 2.71 6.55 8.09
C LEU A 47 2.66 8.07 8.02
N SER A 48 1.46 8.66 8.09
CA SER A 48 1.25 10.11 8.09
C SER A 48 1.92 10.79 9.28
N ALA A 49 1.99 10.12 10.44
CA ALA A 49 2.69 10.65 11.62
C ALA A 49 4.20 10.86 11.37
N LYS A 50 4.75 10.22 10.34
CA LYS A 50 6.15 10.29 9.94
C LYS A 50 6.33 11.11 8.65
N GLY A 51 5.28 11.76 8.16
CA GLY A 51 5.31 12.56 6.94
C GLY A 51 5.29 11.73 5.64
N HIS A 52 4.84 10.48 5.70
CA HIS A 52 4.65 9.62 4.53
C HIS A 52 3.16 9.43 4.24
N PRO A 53 2.76 9.24 2.98
CA PRO A 53 1.37 8.90 2.66
C PRO A 53 1.01 7.54 3.28
N GLU A 54 -0.26 7.38 3.67
CA GLU A 54 -0.80 6.03 3.91
C GLU A 54 -0.89 5.27 2.58
N LEU A 55 -0.80 3.95 2.65
CA LEU A 55 -0.93 3.07 1.49
C LEU A 55 -2.29 2.38 1.53
N MET A 56 -2.92 2.22 0.37
CA MET A 56 -4.20 1.54 0.19
C MET A 56 -4.11 0.52 -0.94
N ILE A 57 -4.85 -0.57 -0.86
CA ILE A 57 -5.01 -1.52 -1.98
C ILE A 57 -6.45 -2.04 -2.05
N TRP A 58 -6.99 -2.14 -3.27
CA TRP A 58 -8.23 -2.84 -3.60
C TRP A 58 -7.92 -4.27 -4.00
N GLU A 59 -8.23 -5.24 -3.14
CA GLU A 59 -8.01 -6.65 -3.43
C GLU A 59 -8.90 -7.53 -2.52
N GLU A 60 -9.38 -8.66 -3.04
CA GLU A 60 -10.28 -9.56 -2.33
C GLU A 60 -9.53 -10.44 -1.32
N ASP A 61 -8.29 -10.84 -1.64
CA ASP A 61 -7.45 -11.64 -0.75
C ASP A 61 -6.87 -10.77 0.39
N THR A 62 -7.52 -10.84 1.54
CA THR A 62 -7.11 -10.11 2.75
C THR A 62 -5.73 -10.52 3.25
N THR A 63 -5.29 -11.76 3.04
CA THR A 63 -3.94 -12.20 3.39
C THR A 63 -2.91 -11.51 2.51
N PHE A 64 -3.18 -11.43 1.21
CA PHE A 64 -2.34 -10.72 0.25
C PHE A 64 -2.24 -9.24 0.61
N VAL A 65 -3.38 -8.58 0.83
CA VAL A 65 -3.47 -7.17 1.25
C VAL A 65 -2.61 -6.89 2.48
N VAL A 66 -2.80 -7.66 3.55
CA VAL A 66 -2.06 -7.45 4.80
C VAL A 66 -0.56 -7.66 4.59
N LYS A 67 -0.15 -8.70 3.85
CA LYS A 67 1.26 -8.96 3.58
C LYS A 67 1.91 -7.85 2.76
N MET A 68 1.25 -7.39 1.70
CA MET A 68 1.76 -6.34 0.84
C MET A 68 1.90 -5.03 1.61
N LEU A 69 0.82 -4.56 2.25
CA LEU A 69 0.83 -3.30 2.99
C LEU A 69 1.87 -3.32 4.13
N ARG A 70 1.97 -4.42 4.88
CA ARG A 70 2.99 -4.54 5.93
C ARG A 70 4.41 -4.52 5.36
N ASN A 71 4.65 -5.15 4.22
CA ASN A 71 5.99 -5.18 3.61
C ASN A 71 6.41 -3.79 3.10
N LEU A 72 5.51 -3.11 2.38
CA LEU A 72 5.76 -1.75 1.89
C LEU A 72 5.92 -0.76 3.06
N ALA A 73 5.05 -0.83 4.07
CA ALA A 73 5.13 0.01 5.26
C ALA A 73 6.41 -0.26 6.07
N HIS A 74 6.85 -1.51 6.19
CA HIS A 74 8.14 -1.85 6.81
C HIS A 74 9.31 -1.19 6.05
N GLY A 75 9.26 -1.19 4.72
CA GLY A 75 10.21 -0.48 3.86
C GLY A 75 10.30 1.00 4.17
N ILE A 76 9.15 1.67 4.32
CA ILE A 76 9.08 3.08 4.71
C ILE A 76 9.64 3.28 6.12
N VAL A 77 9.13 2.52 7.09
CA VAL A 77 9.41 2.71 8.51
C VAL A 77 10.86 2.42 8.88
N HIS A 78 11.45 1.34 8.36
CA HIS A 78 12.75 0.84 8.79
C HIS A 78 13.88 1.10 7.80
N HIS A 79 13.55 1.35 6.52
CA HIS A 79 14.54 1.56 5.47
C HIS A 79 14.45 2.95 4.83
N GLY A 80 13.52 3.79 5.28
CA GLY A 80 13.36 5.15 4.77
C GLY A 80 12.92 5.21 3.31
N GLN A 81 12.32 4.13 2.79
CA GLN A 81 11.73 4.14 1.45
C GLN A 81 10.66 5.24 1.37
N ARG A 82 10.59 5.86 0.20
CA ARG A 82 9.59 6.88 -0.12
C ARG A 82 8.87 6.43 -1.37
N PHE A 83 7.56 6.60 -1.35
CA PHE A 83 6.71 6.41 -2.51
C PHE A 83 5.94 7.70 -2.70
N GLU A 84 5.94 8.19 -3.93
CA GLU A 84 5.12 9.29 -4.40
C GLU A 84 4.23 8.80 -5.54
N ARG A 85 3.32 9.66 -5.97
CA ARG A 85 2.49 9.41 -7.15
C ARG A 85 3.38 9.09 -8.36
N ASP A 86 2.95 8.12 -9.16
CA ASP A 86 3.59 7.64 -10.40
C ASP A 86 4.95 6.93 -10.19
N ASP A 87 5.38 6.72 -8.94
CA ASP A 87 6.53 5.85 -8.66
C ASP A 87 6.23 4.41 -9.08
N ILE A 88 7.29 3.68 -9.44
CA ILE A 88 7.23 2.24 -9.73
C ILE A 88 8.10 1.51 -8.71
N THR A 89 7.55 0.46 -8.10
CA THR A 89 8.31 -0.47 -7.27
C THR A 89 8.03 -1.91 -7.67
N TYR A 90 8.84 -2.84 -7.18
CA TYR A 90 8.64 -4.27 -7.40
C TYR A 90 8.38 -4.98 -6.08
N TRP A 91 7.33 -5.79 -6.06
CA TRP A 91 6.97 -6.61 -4.90
C TRP A 91 6.71 -8.04 -5.35
N PHE A 92 7.52 -8.99 -4.88
CA PHE A 92 7.46 -10.41 -5.27
C PHE A 92 7.33 -10.66 -6.79
N GLY A 93 8.02 -9.86 -7.61
CA GLY A 93 8.03 -10.00 -9.06
C GLY A 93 6.92 -9.23 -9.80
N PHE A 94 6.02 -8.56 -9.08
CA PHE A 94 5.00 -7.68 -9.65
C PHE A 94 5.50 -6.24 -9.63
N ALA A 95 5.37 -5.56 -10.77
CA ALA A 95 5.51 -4.11 -10.80
C ALA A 95 4.26 -3.48 -10.18
N LEU A 96 4.46 -2.51 -9.29
CA LEU A 96 3.42 -1.75 -8.63
C LEU A 96 3.60 -0.27 -8.97
N THR A 97 2.50 0.42 -9.19
CA THR A 97 2.45 1.88 -9.32
C THR A 97 1.59 2.48 -8.20
N PHE A 98 1.78 3.78 -7.98
CA PHE A 98 1.10 4.51 -6.91
C PHE A 98 0.25 5.65 -7.47
N GLU A 99 -1.04 5.62 -7.19
CA GLU A 99 -1.97 6.68 -7.55
C GLU A 99 -2.42 7.46 -6.32
N GLU A 100 -2.51 8.78 -6.43
CA GLU A 100 -2.95 9.61 -5.31
C GLU A 100 -4.48 9.66 -5.20
N ILE A 101 -5.00 9.34 -4.02
CA ILE A 101 -6.44 9.40 -3.73
C ILE A 101 -6.81 10.80 -3.26
N VAL A 102 -7.84 11.38 -3.89
CA VAL A 102 -8.33 12.73 -3.57
C VAL A 102 -9.33 12.73 -2.41
N ASN A 103 -10.20 11.72 -2.32
CA ASN A 103 -11.26 11.63 -1.30
C ASN A 103 -10.77 10.89 -0.03
N VAL A 104 -9.70 11.38 0.58
CA VAL A 104 -9.04 10.72 1.73
C VAL A 104 -9.98 10.57 2.93
N GLU A 105 -10.92 11.50 3.13
CA GLU A 105 -11.90 11.47 4.23
C GLU A 105 -12.89 10.30 4.16
N GLU A 106 -13.23 9.85 2.96
CA GLU A 106 -14.13 8.70 2.76
C GLU A 106 -13.37 7.38 2.93
N ILE A 107 -12.13 7.34 2.44
CA ILE A 107 -11.32 6.12 2.36
C ILE A 107 -10.56 5.82 3.65
N ALA A 108 -9.95 6.83 4.26
CA ALA A 108 -9.11 6.69 5.44
C ALA A 108 -9.59 7.59 6.59
N PRO A 109 -10.87 7.49 7.02
CA PRO A 109 -11.45 8.41 8.01
C PRO A 109 -10.70 8.37 9.35
N ILE A 110 -10.15 7.21 9.74
CA ILE A 110 -9.40 7.08 11.00
C ILE A 110 -8.03 7.78 10.90
N ALA A 111 -7.33 7.65 9.77
CA ALA A 111 -6.08 8.35 9.53
C ALA A 111 -6.32 9.87 9.49
N MET A 112 -7.35 10.32 8.77
CA MET A 112 -7.77 11.73 8.73
C MET A 112 -8.12 12.27 10.11
N CYS A 113 -8.85 11.51 10.93
CA CYS A 113 -9.21 11.94 12.27
C CYS A 113 -7.98 12.08 13.20
N ARG A 114 -6.92 11.31 12.95
CA ARG A 114 -5.67 11.33 13.75
C ARG A 114 -4.68 12.38 13.29
N TYR A 115 -4.52 12.57 11.98
CA TYR A 115 -3.42 13.34 11.39
C TYR A 115 -3.89 14.59 10.63
N GLY A 116 -5.19 14.75 10.42
CA GLY A 116 -5.78 15.93 9.80
C GLY A 116 -5.36 16.13 8.34
N GLU A 117 -5.23 17.39 7.93
CA GLU A 117 -4.89 17.81 6.56
C GLU A 117 -3.53 17.31 6.06
N GLY A 118 -2.66 16.83 6.95
CA GLY A 118 -1.39 16.21 6.57
C GLY A 118 -1.52 14.78 6.03
N THR A 119 -2.72 14.19 6.08
CA THR A 119 -2.95 12.83 5.60
C THR A 119 -3.05 12.82 4.08
N ARG A 120 -2.19 12.03 3.44
CA ARG A 120 -2.26 11.68 2.02
C ARG A 120 -2.42 10.17 1.90
N VAL A 121 -3.07 9.70 0.85
CA VAL A 121 -3.22 8.26 0.57
C VAL A 121 -2.74 7.97 -0.84
N LEU A 122 -1.88 6.97 -0.97
CA LEU A 122 -1.51 6.37 -2.25
C LEU A 122 -2.19 5.00 -2.38
N MET A 123 -2.96 4.85 -3.45
CA MET A 123 -3.46 3.57 -3.90
C MET A 123 -2.35 2.83 -4.64
N VAL A 124 -2.06 1.63 -4.17
CA VAL A 124 -1.13 0.70 -4.78
C VAL A 124 -1.89 -0.13 -5.79
N VAL A 125 -1.50 -0.01 -7.06
CA VAL A 125 -2.09 -0.78 -8.16
C VAL A 125 -1.00 -1.61 -8.84
N PRO A 126 -1.29 -2.83 -9.32
CA PRO A 126 -0.41 -3.49 -10.27
C PRO A 126 -0.16 -2.53 -11.43
N ALA A 127 1.10 -2.35 -11.82
CA ALA A 127 1.36 -1.74 -13.11
C ALA A 127 0.72 -2.68 -14.13
N GLU A 128 -0.30 -2.24 -14.86
CA GLU A 128 -0.79 -3.01 -16.00
C GLU A 128 0.44 -3.40 -16.83
N GLU A 129 0.52 -4.67 -17.27
CA GLU A 129 1.47 -5.02 -18.32
C GLU A 129 1.25 -3.98 -19.41
N GLN A 130 2.22 -3.08 -19.60
CA GLN A 130 2.29 -2.34 -20.84
C GLN A 130 2.31 -3.43 -21.89
N ASP A 131 1.16 -3.55 -22.58
CA ASP A 131 0.83 -4.50 -23.61
C ASP A 131 2.12 -5.02 -24.23
N GLY A 132 2.44 -6.29 -23.93
CA GLY A 132 3.74 -6.89 -24.17
C GLY A 132 4.21 -6.64 -25.58
N GLY A 133 4.92 -5.52 -25.77
CA GLY A 133 5.86 -5.34 -26.83
C GLY A 133 6.93 -6.36 -26.55
N TYR A 134 6.74 -7.56 -27.10
CA TYR A 134 7.83 -8.48 -27.31
C TYR A 134 8.97 -7.61 -27.85
N LEU A 135 10.01 -7.41 -27.05
CA LEU A 135 11.32 -7.28 -27.62
C LEU A 135 11.52 -8.61 -28.33
N GLU A 136 11.14 -8.65 -29.61
CA GLU A 136 11.74 -9.57 -30.55
C GLU A 136 13.23 -9.34 -30.34
N LEU A 137 13.86 -10.24 -29.57
CA LEU A 137 15.27 -10.47 -29.72
C LEU A 137 15.36 -10.90 -31.17
N GLU A 138 15.67 -9.94 -32.05
CA GLU A 138 16.20 -10.27 -33.36
C GLU A 138 17.36 -11.21 -33.05
N ASP A 139 17.15 -12.49 -33.34
CA ASP A 139 18.21 -13.48 -33.40
C ASP A 139 19.16 -12.94 -34.48
N GLU A 140 20.10 -12.08 -34.07
CA GLU A 140 21.20 -11.68 -34.91
C GLU A 140 22.00 -12.95 -35.20
N ASP A 141 21.78 -13.44 -36.42
CA ASP A 141 22.54 -14.46 -37.11
C ASP A 141 24.07 -14.21 -36.94
N GLU A 142 24.69 -14.83 -35.94
CA GLU A 142 26.12 -15.11 -35.99
C GLU A 142 26.35 -16.61 -36.25
N PRO A 143 26.71 -17.01 -37.49
CA PRO A 143 27.23 -18.35 -37.72
C PRO A 143 28.58 -18.48 -37.01
N TYR A 144 28.63 -19.30 -35.97
CA TYR A 144 29.85 -19.67 -35.27
C TYR A 144 30.80 -20.41 -36.24
N ASP A 145 31.72 -19.67 -36.87
CA ASP A 145 32.81 -20.18 -37.70
C ASP A 145 33.81 -20.93 -36.82
N ARG A 146 33.63 -22.25 -36.67
CA ARG A 146 34.65 -23.14 -36.11
C ARG A 146 35.73 -23.41 -37.16
N ARG A 147 36.66 -22.48 -37.32
CA ARG A 147 37.95 -22.74 -37.97
C ARG A 147 39.06 -22.96 -36.95
N GLY A 148 39.59 -24.19 -36.95
CA GLY A 148 41.02 -24.46 -36.84
C GLY A 148 41.60 -24.65 -35.43
N ARG A 149 41.78 -25.92 -35.06
CA ARG A 149 43.08 -26.50 -34.67
C ARG A 149 43.01 -28.02 -34.65
#